data_AF-A0A6A5BYX8-F1
#
_entry.id   AF-A0A6A5BYX8-F1
#
_cell.length_a   1.000
_cell.length_b   1.000
_cell.length_c   1.000
_cell.angle_alpha   90.00
_cell.angle_beta   90.00
_cell.angle_gamma   90.00
#
_symmetry.space_group_name_H-M   'P 1'
#
loop_
_entity.id
_entity.type
_entity.pdbx_description
1 polymer ?
#
loop_
_entity_poly.entity_id
_entity_poly.type
_entity_poly.pdbx_seq_one_letter_code
_entity_poly.pdbx_strand_id
1 'polypeptide(L)'
;MVHFSSSSDHKKSASAALAQDDDYYYNDNYNDSSDDDNDTSGVDMTFSQLYEIMRTQQSVPANILLTLSKKDLVLCELKREGMAPQFKRDAQYWYDTLSVFTYKSRQDFLMSDFTLCNDINEKFKLIDLERKRIDILRRIFVVLRYGDLLFRKSKKTNDWMLWNELKGLPIATAMSHGSRIIVQLPKSANTSQKKGIFKKLFKKDESSHDHGFWTWLLCGDENASLDMVCTPELTNGCEAAKKGFLVFKRTAATHSLGYYTDEIKEDTSVPYSPSSPVTSTSTPTSPSSSSSSSKKKKVKQLRQISVQYTDQNNQRGTMKKLKDIVEIKEKLGLNTRNSKLIGSKEEVMLKHRHWGLNICMGGFGKQLPNFLSHKEAKKARKKGPKKGAKVTYTTVEPTGEHSHIYLYYMSPGPNRYGGIMIGVEGSEPGKKDQSGETHGITAGSPFIGVTDGMKWNKIKDMGMDEYPDKYDSLFIDLSSGWEFLKEKAKEWRDEMVMETIYVKPVKDAEEEAHFKEQQYQEEEADNY
;
A
#
# COMPACT_ATOMS: atom_id res chain seq x y z
N MET A 1 -47.87 49.24 15.11
CA MET A 1 -47.93 50.17 16.25
C MET A 1 -47.22 49.48 17.40
N VAL A 2 -46.11 50.07 17.88
CA VAL A 2 -45.29 49.81 19.09
C VAL A 2 -43.82 50.06 18.71
N HIS A 3 -43.33 51.21 19.16
CA HIS A 3 -41.94 51.67 19.20
C HIS A 3 -41.17 50.98 20.33
N PHE A 4 -39.86 50.75 20.17
CA PHE A 4 -38.81 50.83 21.21
C PHE A 4 -37.46 50.94 20.46
N SER A 5 -36.88 52.12 20.26
CA SER A 5 -36.02 52.92 21.15
C SER A 5 -34.67 52.29 21.49
N SER A 6 -33.63 52.96 20.99
CA SER A 6 -32.21 52.81 21.26
C SER A 6 -31.82 53.04 22.73
N SER A 7 -30.80 52.33 23.20
CA SER A 7 -29.96 52.77 24.31
C SER A 7 -28.54 52.21 24.16
N SER A 8 -27.62 53.10 23.84
CA SER A 8 -26.18 52.96 23.98
C SER A 8 -25.79 52.92 25.47
N ASP A 9 -24.80 52.12 25.84
CA ASP A 9 -23.86 52.52 26.90
C ASP A 9 -22.52 51.80 26.82
N HIS A 10 -21.46 52.61 26.84
CA HIS A 10 -20.07 52.23 27.04
C HIS A 10 -19.82 51.93 28.52
N LYS A 11 -19.00 50.91 28.83
CA LYS A 11 -17.67 51.07 29.48
C LYS A 11 -17.14 49.78 30.14
N LYS A 12 -15.81 49.71 30.10
CA LYS A 12 -14.85 49.11 31.04
C LYS A 12 -14.43 47.65 30.83
N SER A 13 -13.29 47.58 30.16
CA SER A 13 -12.15 46.69 30.42
C SER A 13 -11.98 46.29 31.89
N ALA A 14 -11.81 44.98 32.12
CA ALA A 14 -11.07 44.45 33.25
C ALA A 14 -10.19 43.30 32.75
N SER A 15 -8.88 43.55 32.78
CA SER A 15 -7.83 42.55 32.67
C SER A 15 -7.80 41.71 33.95
N ALA A 16 -7.84 40.39 33.82
CA ALA A 16 -7.46 39.49 34.89
C ALA A 16 -6.51 38.43 34.34
N ALA A 17 -5.24 38.59 34.70
CA ALA A 17 -4.25 37.54 34.64
C ALA A 17 -4.57 36.51 35.73
N LEU A 18 -4.57 35.23 35.36
CA LEU A 18 -4.36 34.12 36.30
C LEU A 18 -3.41 33.14 35.63
N ALA A 19 -2.29 32.95 36.31
CA ALA A 19 -1.24 32.01 36.02
C ALA A 19 -1.48 30.70 36.79
N GLN A 20 -0.75 29.66 36.38
CA GLN A 20 -0.35 28.47 37.17
C GLN A 20 -1.47 27.46 37.45
N ASP A 21 -1.29 26.14 37.36
CA ASP A 21 -0.16 25.23 37.17
C ASP A 21 -0.73 23.94 36.52
N ASP A 22 0.03 23.22 35.70
CA ASP A 22 -0.12 21.77 35.53
C ASP A 22 1.17 21.21 34.90
N ASP A 23 2.13 20.90 35.77
CA ASP A 23 3.36 20.16 35.47
C ASP A 23 3.03 18.70 35.13
N TYR A 24 3.02 18.36 33.84
CA TYR A 24 3.13 16.97 33.40
C TYR A 24 4.61 16.59 33.22
N TYR A 25 5.18 16.00 34.27
CA TYR A 25 6.47 15.31 34.23
C TYR A 25 6.42 14.11 33.29
N TYR A 26 7.13 14.19 32.16
CA TYR A 26 7.47 13.05 31.31
C TYR A 26 8.77 12.44 31.84
N ASN A 27 8.69 11.25 32.43
CA ASN A 27 9.81 10.54 33.03
C ASN A 27 10.29 9.43 32.07
N ASP A 28 11.20 9.76 31.16
CA ASP A 28 11.90 8.78 30.33
C ASP A 28 13.22 8.38 30.99
N ASN A 29 13.16 7.33 31.82
CA ASN A 29 14.35 6.64 32.33
C ASN A 29 14.79 5.58 31.32
N TYR A 30 15.73 5.94 30.45
CA TYR A 30 16.60 5.00 29.76
C TYR A 30 18.02 5.17 30.31
N ASN A 31 18.33 4.42 31.37
CA ASN A 31 19.70 4.13 31.77
C ASN A 31 20.14 2.84 31.05
N ASP A 32 21.06 2.98 30.10
CA ASP A 32 22.04 1.93 29.85
C ASP A 32 23.39 2.57 29.54
N SER A 33 24.37 2.12 30.30
CA SER A 33 25.70 2.67 30.48
C SER A 33 26.73 1.75 29.85
N SER A 34 27.66 2.30 29.06
CA SER A 34 29.10 2.04 29.18
C SER A 34 29.87 2.72 28.04
N ASP A 35 30.65 3.73 28.43
CA ASP A 35 32.05 3.99 28.09
C ASP A 35 32.59 3.48 26.74
N ASP A 36 32.90 4.43 25.85
CA ASP A 36 34.18 4.45 25.14
C ASP A 36 34.41 5.88 24.60
N ASP A 37 35.25 6.63 25.31
CA ASP A 37 35.73 7.96 24.92
C ASP A 37 36.62 7.85 23.69
N ASN A 38 36.08 8.26 22.55
CA ASN A 38 36.88 8.71 21.43
C ASN A 38 36.28 10.01 20.91
N ASP A 39 36.96 11.10 21.25
CA ASP A 39 36.66 12.48 20.88
C ASP A 39 36.61 12.61 19.35
N THR A 40 35.39 12.51 18.84
CA THR A 40 35.02 12.98 17.52
C THR A 40 33.98 14.04 17.76
N SER A 41 34.40 15.30 17.78
CA SER A 41 33.55 16.50 17.82
C SER A 41 32.70 16.68 16.55
N GLY A 42 32.21 15.57 15.97
CA GLY A 42 31.15 15.57 14.98
C GLY A 42 29.88 15.98 15.71
N VAL A 43 29.55 17.27 15.63
CA VAL A 43 28.31 17.84 16.16
C VAL A 43 27.15 17.03 15.62
N ASP A 44 26.62 16.12 16.45
CA ASP A 44 25.43 15.34 16.12
C ASP A 44 24.28 16.34 16.05
N MET A 45 23.91 16.75 14.83
CA MET A 45 22.82 17.69 14.62
C MET A 45 21.54 17.07 15.15
N THR A 46 21.04 17.59 16.26
CA THR A 46 19.78 17.14 16.87
C THR A 46 18.62 17.43 15.91
N PHE A 47 17.54 16.66 16.01
CA PHE A 47 16.31 16.94 15.27
C PHE A 47 15.81 18.38 15.49
N SER A 48 16.00 18.92 16.70
CA SER A 48 15.69 20.31 17.03
C SER A 48 16.54 21.31 16.27
N GLN A 49 17.85 21.07 16.14
CA GLN A 49 18.75 21.94 15.35
C GLN A 49 18.42 21.88 13.85
N LEU A 50 18.11 20.69 13.33
CA LEU A 50 17.66 20.52 11.94
C LEU A 50 16.35 21.28 11.68
N TYR A 51 15.39 21.17 12.61
CA TYR A 51 14.13 21.90 12.52
C TYR A 51 14.35 23.42 12.51
N GLU A 52 15.22 23.96 13.38
CA GLU A 52 15.53 25.39 13.37
C GLU A 52 16.21 25.85 12.07
N ILE A 53 17.09 25.03 11.48
CA ILE A 53 17.69 25.32 10.16
C ILE A 53 16.60 25.35 9.08
N MET A 54 15.73 24.34 9.03
CA MET A 54 14.64 24.28 8.05
C MET A 54 13.57 25.36 8.27
N ARG A 55 13.38 25.82 9.50
CA ARG A 55 12.45 26.91 9.84
C ARG A 55 12.98 28.28 9.40
N THR A 56 14.30 28.48 9.47
CA THR A 56 14.95 29.78 9.22
C THR A 56 15.47 29.95 7.79
N GLN A 57 15.71 28.86 7.05
CA GLN A 57 16.22 28.89 5.68
C GLN A 57 15.18 28.44 4.66
N GLN A 58 15.04 29.17 3.55
CA GLN A 58 14.18 28.76 2.43
C GLN A 58 14.76 27.57 1.63
N SER A 59 16.05 27.26 1.75
CA SER A 59 16.68 26.10 1.08
C SER A 59 17.61 25.34 2.03
N VAL A 60 17.41 24.02 2.12
CA VAL A 60 18.28 23.13 2.91
C VAL A 60 19.51 22.81 2.05
N PRO A 61 20.74 23.07 2.54
CA PRO A 61 21.96 22.70 1.83
C PRO A 61 21.99 21.21 1.43
N ALA A 62 22.39 20.91 0.19
CA ALA A 62 22.37 19.54 -0.36
C ALA A 62 23.20 18.53 0.47
N ASN A 63 24.28 18.99 1.10
CA ASN A 63 25.09 18.19 2.01
C ASN A 63 24.36 17.80 3.30
N ILE A 64 23.43 18.63 3.76
CA ILE A 64 22.57 18.31 4.91
C ILE A 64 21.53 17.27 4.49
N LEU A 65 20.88 17.44 3.32
CA LEU A 65 19.88 16.49 2.81
C LEU A 65 20.42 15.05 2.73
N LEU A 66 21.69 14.87 2.38
CA LEU A 66 22.37 13.56 2.33
C LEU A 66 22.50 12.87 3.70
N THR A 67 22.36 13.62 4.80
CA THR A 67 22.43 13.10 6.18
C THR A 67 21.05 12.89 6.81
N LEU A 68 19.98 13.25 6.09
CA LEU A 68 18.62 13.14 6.57
C LEU A 68 17.96 11.88 6.03
N SER A 69 17.29 11.14 6.92
CA SER A 69 16.34 10.14 6.45
C SER A 69 15.07 10.85 5.96
N LYS A 70 14.33 10.21 5.05
CA LYS A 70 13.03 10.71 4.59
C LYS A 70 12.07 10.98 5.75
N LYS A 71 12.09 10.10 6.76
CA LYS A 71 11.35 10.27 8.01
C LYS A 71 11.65 11.61 8.69
N ASP A 72 12.93 12.01 8.79
CA ASP A 72 13.30 13.24 9.48
C ASP A 72 12.79 14.48 8.72
N LEU A 73 12.89 14.46 7.38
CA LEU A 73 12.37 15.53 6.52
C LEU A 73 10.87 15.72 6.72
N VAL A 74 10.11 14.62 6.68
CA VAL A 74 8.66 14.64 6.87
C VAL A 74 8.31 15.15 8.27
N LEU A 75 8.98 14.67 9.32
CA LEU A 75 8.72 15.15 10.68
C LEU A 75 9.03 16.63 10.87
N CYS A 76 10.12 17.15 10.28
CA CYS A 76 10.47 18.56 10.34
C CYS A 76 9.41 19.43 9.65
N GLU A 77 8.96 19.02 8.47
CA GLU A 77 7.93 19.72 7.72
C GLU A 77 6.60 19.74 8.47
N LEU A 78 6.17 18.59 9.00
CA LEU A 78 4.92 18.48 9.74
C LEU A 78 4.92 19.32 11.02
N LYS A 79 6.07 19.40 11.71
CA LYS A 79 6.24 20.31 12.85
C LYS A 79 6.18 21.78 12.44
N ARG A 80 6.50 22.12 11.18
CA ARG A 80 6.53 23.49 10.66
C ARG A 80 5.17 23.94 10.11
N GLU A 81 4.49 23.05 9.39
CA GLU A 81 3.32 23.38 8.57
C GLU A 81 2.08 22.50 8.85
N GLY A 82 2.17 21.55 9.79
CA GLY A 82 1.09 20.60 10.07
C GLY A 82 0.95 19.53 8.98
N MET A 83 -0.23 18.91 8.89
CA MET A 83 -0.49 17.77 8.00
C MET A 83 -0.82 18.13 6.54
N ALA A 84 -1.22 19.38 6.28
CA ALA A 84 -1.62 19.82 4.94
C ALA A 84 -0.56 19.54 3.84
N PRO A 85 0.75 19.74 4.07
CA PRO A 85 1.77 19.42 3.08
C PRO A 85 1.85 17.92 2.77
N GLN A 86 1.60 17.06 3.76
CA GLN A 86 1.57 15.62 3.57
C GLN A 86 0.43 15.22 2.64
N PHE A 87 -0.78 15.72 2.89
CA PHE A 87 -1.94 15.43 2.05
C PHE A 87 -1.78 15.99 0.64
N LYS A 88 -1.17 17.18 0.50
CA LYS A 88 -0.81 17.75 -0.80
C LYS A 88 0.20 16.88 -1.54
N ARG A 89 1.21 16.34 -0.86
CA ARG A 89 2.14 15.37 -1.47
C ARG A 89 1.44 14.11 -1.91
N ASP A 90 0.58 13.53 -1.07
CA ASP A 90 -0.16 12.33 -1.41
C ASP A 90 -1.02 12.54 -2.66
N ALA A 91 -1.78 13.64 -2.70
CA ALA A 91 -2.56 14.08 -3.84
C ALA A 91 -1.71 14.25 -5.10
N GLN A 92 -0.61 15.02 -5.01
CA GLN A 92 0.30 15.25 -6.12
C GLN A 92 0.94 13.95 -6.62
N TYR A 93 1.31 13.06 -5.72
CA TYR A 93 1.95 11.80 -6.04
C TYR A 93 1.03 10.88 -6.86
N TRP A 94 -0.26 10.81 -6.50
CA TRP A 94 -1.25 10.09 -7.29
C TRP A 94 -1.62 10.80 -8.59
N TYR A 95 -1.68 12.14 -8.59
CA TYR A 95 -1.88 12.90 -9.81
C TYR A 95 -0.76 12.63 -10.82
N ASP A 96 0.50 12.75 -10.41
CA ASP A 96 1.68 12.45 -11.25
C ASP A 96 1.63 11.01 -11.82
N THR A 97 1.14 10.07 -11.01
CA THR A 97 0.97 8.67 -11.43
C THR A 97 -0.07 8.54 -12.54
N LEU A 98 -1.24 9.17 -12.38
CA LEU A 98 -2.34 9.11 -13.35
C LEU A 98 -2.05 9.92 -14.62
N SER A 99 -1.42 11.08 -14.47
CA SER A 99 -1.19 12.05 -15.53
C SER A 99 -0.01 11.69 -16.43
N VAL A 100 0.67 10.56 -16.17
CA VAL A 100 1.88 10.13 -16.88
C VAL A 100 1.68 10.01 -18.40
N PHE A 101 0.44 9.82 -18.87
CA PHE A 101 0.10 9.72 -20.30
C PHE A 101 -0.68 10.92 -20.86
N THR A 102 -0.75 12.03 -20.12
CA THR A 102 -1.36 13.27 -20.64
C THR A 102 -0.52 13.83 -21.79
N TYR A 103 -1.15 14.59 -22.70
CA TYR A 103 -0.59 14.95 -24.02
C TYR A 103 0.83 15.57 -23.97
N LYS A 104 1.17 16.25 -22.87
CA LYS A 104 2.44 16.96 -22.68
C LYS A 104 3.64 16.04 -22.37
N SER A 105 3.42 14.80 -21.90
CA SER A 105 4.48 13.88 -21.49
C SER A 105 4.92 12.89 -22.57
N ARG A 106 4.16 12.72 -23.67
CA ARG A 106 4.41 11.65 -24.65
C ARG A 106 5.77 11.73 -25.35
N GLN A 107 6.28 12.92 -25.63
CA GLN A 107 7.57 13.07 -26.31
C GLN A 107 8.75 12.79 -25.37
N ASP A 108 8.76 13.41 -24.18
CA ASP A 108 9.81 13.16 -23.18
C ASP A 108 9.88 11.68 -22.78
N PHE A 109 8.71 11.04 -22.73
CA PHE A 109 8.55 9.63 -22.41
C PHE A 109 9.01 8.68 -23.53
N LEU A 110 8.82 9.03 -24.80
CA LEU A 110 9.39 8.27 -25.92
C LEU A 110 10.93 8.34 -25.93
N MET A 111 11.47 9.45 -25.43
CA MET A 111 12.90 9.74 -25.44
C MET A 111 13.63 9.30 -24.17
N SER A 112 12.95 8.81 -23.14
CA SER A 112 13.62 8.32 -21.93
C SER A 112 14.32 6.97 -22.15
N ASP A 113 15.54 6.87 -21.61
CA ASP A 113 16.35 5.66 -21.61
C ASP A 113 15.79 4.62 -20.64
N PHE A 114 14.94 3.72 -21.15
CA PHE A 114 14.55 2.52 -20.42
C PHE A 114 15.68 1.50 -20.44
N THR A 115 16.12 1.10 -19.26
CA THR A 115 17.17 0.08 -19.13
C THR A 115 16.68 -1.32 -19.49
N LEU A 116 15.35 -1.53 -19.47
CA LEU A 116 14.73 -2.84 -19.65
C LEU A 116 14.48 -3.25 -21.10
N CYS A 117 14.46 -2.30 -22.05
CA CYS A 117 14.08 -2.57 -23.43
C CYS A 117 15.19 -2.15 -24.40
N ASN A 118 15.70 -3.14 -25.12
CA ASN A 118 16.71 -2.92 -26.17
C ASN A 118 16.08 -2.52 -27.51
N ASP A 119 14.77 -2.72 -27.69
CA ASP A 119 14.04 -2.41 -28.92
C ASP A 119 12.83 -1.49 -28.67
N ILE A 120 12.55 -0.62 -29.65
CA ILE A 120 11.48 0.37 -29.60
C ILE A 120 10.08 -0.26 -29.55
N ASN A 121 9.88 -1.43 -30.16
CA ASN A 121 8.57 -2.11 -30.11
C ASN A 121 8.26 -2.64 -28.72
N GLU A 122 9.28 -3.12 -27.99
CA GLU A 122 9.12 -3.56 -26.61
C GLU A 122 8.76 -2.38 -25.71
N LYS A 123 9.39 -1.21 -25.94
CA LYS A 123 9.00 0.04 -25.29
C LYS A 123 7.53 0.32 -25.52
N PHE A 124 7.06 0.40 -26.77
CA PHE A 124 5.63 0.65 -27.07
C PHE A 124 4.67 -0.33 -26.38
N LYS A 125 5.04 -1.61 -26.29
CA LYS A 125 4.23 -2.61 -25.56
C LYS A 125 4.13 -2.31 -24.07
N LEU A 126 5.24 -1.96 -23.41
CA LEU A 126 5.23 -1.59 -21.98
C LEU A 126 4.43 -0.31 -21.75
N ILE A 127 4.52 0.64 -22.67
CA ILE A 127 3.77 1.90 -22.65
C ILE A 127 2.26 1.63 -22.69
N ASP A 128 1.82 0.79 -23.62
CA ASP A 128 0.41 0.41 -23.73
C ASP A 128 -0.06 -0.41 -22.53
N LEU A 129 0.82 -1.24 -21.96
CA LEU A 129 0.55 -1.99 -20.75
C LEU A 129 0.34 -1.06 -19.55
N GLU A 130 1.21 -0.07 -19.38
CA GLU A 130 1.11 0.91 -18.30
C GLU A 130 -0.12 1.79 -18.46
N ARG A 131 -0.48 2.19 -19.69
CA ARG A 131 -1.74 2.92 -19.94
C ARG A 131 -2.95 2.14 -19.42
N LYS A 132 -3.02 0.85 -19.72
CA LYS A 132 -4.11 -0.03 -19.25
C LYS A 132 -4.12 -0.15 -17.71
N ARG A 133 -2.96 -0.20 -17.05
CA ARG A 133 -2.86 -0.20 -15.59
C ARG A 133 -3.34 1.11 -14.97
N ILE A 134 -2.99 2.24 -15.57
CA ILE A 134 -3.50 3.55 -15.17
C ILE A 134 -5.03 3.62 -15.34
N ASP A 135 -5.59 3.02 -16.40
CA ASP A 135 -7.06 2.96 -16.55
C ASP A 135 -7.75 2.14 -15.45
N ILE A 136 -7.10 1.06 -14.97
CA ILE A 136 -7.58 0.32 -13.78
C ILE A 136 -7.52 1.23 -12.55
N LEU A 137 -6.43 1.97 -12.36
CA LEU A 137 -6.26 2.89 -11.24
C LEU A 137 -7.31 4.02 -11.25
N ARG A 138 -7.62 4.59 -12.42
CA ARG A 138 -8.72 5.56 -12.58
C ARG A 138 -10.05 4.97 -12.09
N ARG A 139 -10.37 3.74 -12.49
CA ARG A 139 -11.59 3.06 -12.02
C ARG A 139 -11.58 2.77 -10.53
N ILE A 140 -10.42 2.44 -9.94
CA ILE A 140 -10.28 2.35 -8.47
C ILE A 140 -10.65 3.69 -7.83
N PHE A 141 -10.10 4.81 -8.31
CA PHE A 141 -10.42 6.12 -7.75
C PHE A 141 -11.89 6.54 -7.98
N VAL A 142 -12.50 6.15 -9.10
CA VAL A 142 -13.94 6.30 -9.33
C VAL A 142 -14.74 5.55 -8.25
N VAL A 143 -14.37 4.31 -7.92
CA VAL A 143 -14.99 3.54 -6.83
C VAL A 143 -14.80 4.26 -5.49
N LEU A 144 -13.60 4.75 -5.19
CA LEU A 144 -13.33 5.47 -3.94
C LEU A 144 -14.14 6.76 -3.81
N ARG A 145 -14.27 7.50 -4.91
CA ARG A 145 -14.92 8.80 -4.92
C ARG A 145 -16.44 8.71 -4.90
N TYR A 146 -17.01 7.79 -5.67
CA TYR A 146 -18.45 7.71 -5.90
C TYR A 146 -19.12 6.53 -5.21
N GLY A 147 -18.36 5.64 -4.56
CA GLY A 147 -18.89 4.50 -3.82
C GLY A 147 -19.20 4.77 -2.35
N ASP A 148 -19.29 6.04 -1.94
CA ASP A 148 -19.52 6.45 -0.55
C ASP A 148 -18.50 5.83 0.42
N LEU A 149 -17.22 6.14 0.20
CA LEU A 149 -16.14 5.70 1.08
C LEU A 149 -16.42 6.09 2.52
N LEU A 150 -16.47 5.09 3.39
CA LEU A 150 -16.60 5.21 4.83
C LEU A 150 -15.24 4.97 5.48
N PHE A 151 -14.98 5.63 6.59
CA PHE A 151 -13.88 5.29 7.49
C PHE A 151 -14.37 5.03 8.91
N ARG A 152 -13.67 4.16 9.64
CA ARG A 152 -13.93 3.87 11.05
C ARG A 152 -12.97 4.66 11.92
N LYS A 153 -13.50 5.59 12.73
CA LYS A 153 -12.71 6.40 13.68
C LYS A 153 -12.08 5.57 14.79
N SER A 154 -12.81 4.58 15.29
CA SER A 154 -12.34 3.68 16.35
C SER A 154 -12.97 2.31 16.27
N LYS A 155 -12.15 1.25 16.32
CA LYS A 155 -12.63 -0.13 16.42
C LYS A 155 -13.39 -0.42 17.71
N LYS A 156 -13.17 0.35 18.79
CA LYS A 156 -13.88 0.16 20.07
C LYS A 156 -15.34 0.60 19.98
N THR A 157 -15.57 1.75 19.34
CA THR A 157 -16.93 2.31 19.19
C THR A 157 -17.62 1.80 17.93
N ASN A 158 -16.85 1.29 16.96
CA ASN A 158 -17.32 0.96 15.62
C ASN A 158 -18.05 2.12 14.95
N ASP A 159 -17.53 3.33 15.22
CA ASP A 159 -18.05 4.59 14.70
C ASP A 159 -17.57 4.78 13.26
N TRP A 160 -18.50 4.66 12.31
CA TRP A 160 -18.26 4.78 10.87
C TRP A 160 -18.79 6.12 10.39
N MET A 161 -17.96 6.84 9.65
CA MET A 161 -18.27 8.17 9.12
C MET A 161 -17.95 8.19 7.62
N LEU A 162 -18.63 9.06 6.88
CA LEU A 162 -18.31 9.26 5.47
C LEU A 162 -16.96 9.96 5.33
N TRP A 163 -16.18 9.58 4.32
CA TRP A 163 -14.88 10.17 4.03
C TRP A 163 -14.99 11.67 3.73
N ASN A 164 -16.09 12.09 3.11
CA ASN A 164 -16.35 13.50 2.81
C ASN A 164 -16.54 14.39 4.05
N GLU A 165 -16.81 13.80 5.22
CA GLU A 165 -16.88 14.52 6.49
C GLU A 165 -15.49 14.88 7.04
N LEU A 166 -14.43 14.20 6.59
CA LEU A 166 -13.04 14.57 6.90
C LEU A 166 -12.65 15.82 6.12
N LYS A 167 -12.79 16.98 6.78
CA LYS A 167 -12.44 18.28 6.21
C LYS A 167 -11.00 18.29 5.72
N GLY A 168 -10.81 18.57 4.43
CA GLY A 168 -9.50 18.86 3.86
C GLY A 168 -8.70 17.65 3.39
N LEU A 169 -9.23 16.42 3.43
CA LEU A 169 -8.51 15.23 2.96
C LEU A 169 -8.84 14.89 1.49
N PRO A 170 -7.87 14.95 0.57
CA PRO A 170 -8.04 14.45 -0.79
C PRO A 170 -8.37 12.96 -0.80
N ILE A 171 -9.10 12.49 -1.82
CA ILE A 171 -9.43 11.05 -1.94
C ILE A 171 -8.18 10.17 -2.11
N ALA A 172 -7.11 10.73 -2.70
CA ALA A 172 -5.77 10.14 -2.79
C ALA A 172 -5.25 9.63 -1.43
N THR A 173 -5.52 10.36 -0.36
CA THR A 173 -5.07 10.05 1.01
C THR A 173 -5.61 8.71 1.50
N ALA A 174 -6.80 8.28 1.04
CA ALA A 174 -7.36 6.98 1.39
C ALA A 174 -6.45 5.81 0.98
N MET A 175 -5.68 5.94 -0.11
CA MET A 175 -4.78 4.89 -0.60
C MET A 175 -3.34 5.00 -0.05
N SER A 176 -2.91 6.20 0.35
CA SER A 176 -1.50 6.50 0.61
C SER A 176 -0.89 5.89 1.87
N HIS A 177 -1.69 5.70 2.92
CA HIS A 177 -1.15 5.48 4.26
C HIS A 177 -1.10 4.01 4.67
N GLY A 178 -0.97 3.10 3.69
CA GLY A 178 -0.96 1.65 3.89
C GLY A 178 -2.33 1.09 4.29
N SER A 179 -3.40 1.79 3.90
CA SER A 179 -4.77 1.41 4.16
C SER A 179 -5.14 0.12 3.43
N ARG A 180 -6.17 -0.53 3.95
CA ARG A 180 -6.89 -1.60 3.27
C ARG A 180 -8.32 -1.14 3.12
N ILE A 181 -8.74 -0.91 1.88
CA ILE A 181 -10.08 -0.45 1.54
C ILE A 181 -10.88 -1.68 1.17
N ILE A 182 -11.96 -1.93 1.89
CA ILE A 182 -12.84 -3.07 1.65
C ILE A 182 -14.05 -2.56 0.85
N VAL A 183 -14.21 -3.07 -0.37
CA VAL A 183 -15.37 -2.84 -1.22
C VAL A 183 -16.27 -4.07 -1.11
N GLN A 184 -17.47 -3.92 -0.55
CA GLN A 184 -18.48 -4.97 -0.55
C GLN A 184 -19.24 -4.96 -1.87
N LEU A 185 -19.41 -6.13 -2.49
CA LEU A 185 -20.13 -6.30 -3.75
C LEU A 185 -21.48 -6.98 -3.51
N PRO A 186 -22.47 -6.80 -4.41
CA PRO A 186 -23.78 -7.44 -4.26
C PRO A 186 -23.64 -8.96 -4.16
N LYS A 187 -24.67 -9.62 -3.62
CA LYS A 187 -24.79 -11.08 -3.77
C LYS A 187 -25.05 -11.37 -5.24
N SER A 188 -24.50 -12.48 -5.75
CA SER A 188 -24.85 -12.91 -7.11
C SER A 188 -26.37 -13.03 -7.17
N ALA A 189 -26.99 -12.33 -8.12
CA ALA A 189 -28.44 -12.25 -8.28
C ALA A 189 -29.00 -13.67 -8.25
N ASN A 190 -29.55 -14.02 -7.09
CA ASN A 190 -29.78 -15.41 -6.79
C ASN A 190 -30.86 -15.90 -7.75
N THR A 191 -30.69 -17.12 -8.24
CA THR A 191 -31.54 -17.90 -9.15
C THR A 191 -32.97 -18.14 -8.61
N SER A 192 -33.43 -17.31 -7.67
CA SER A 192 -34.68 -17.31 -6.95
C SER A 192 -35.90 -17.16 -7.86
N GLN A 193 -35.75 -16.62 -9.08
CA GLN A 193 -36.84 -16.56 -10.06
C GLN A 193 -36.97 -17.79 -10.97
N LYS A 194 -35.98 -18.70 -11.02
CA LYS A 194 -36.11 -19.97 -11.77
C LYS A 194 -36.44 -21.13 -10.82
N LYS A 195 -37.57 -21.05 -10.11
CA LYS A 195 -38.23 -22.21 -9.46
C LYS A 195 -39.01 -23.04 -10.50
N GLY A 196 -38.40 -23.34 -11.63
CA GLY A 196 -38.94 -24.28 -12.62
C GLY A 196 -38.57 -25.71 -12.26
N ILE A 197 -39.54 -26.63 -12.35
CA ILE A 197 -39.46 -28.07 -12.00
C ILE A 197 -38.29 -28.81 -12.69
N PHE A 198 -37.67 -28.25 -13.72
CA PHE A 198 -36.59 -28.87 -14.51
C PHE A 198 -35.16 -28.74 -13.94
N LYS A 199 -34.95 -28.14 -12.75
CA LYS A 199 -33.60 -27.91 -12.21
C LYS A 199 -32.85 -29.18 -11.75
N LYS A 200 -33.48 -30.36 -11.77
CA LYS A 200 -32.86 -31.63 -11.34
C LYS A 200 -31.98 -32.30 -12.41
N LEU A 201 -32.07 -31.89 -13.69
CA LEU A 201 -31.34 -32.59 -14.78
C LEU A 201 -30.03 -31.94 -15.23
N PHE A 202 -29.78 -30.67 -14.92
CA PHE A 202 -28.53 -30.02 -15.31
C PHE A 202 -27.60 -29.88 -14.10
N LYS A 203 -26.40 -30.46 -14.23
CA LYS A 203 -25.31 -30.32 -13.24
C LYS A 203 -25.23 -28.85 -12.84
N LYS A 204 -25.17 -28.62 -11.52
CA LYS A 204 -25.09 -27.31 -10.88
C LYS A 204 -23.82 -26.63 -11.40
N ASP A 205 -23.96 -25.87 -12.47
CA ASP A 205 -22.84 -25.15 -13.05
C ASP A 205 -22.44 -24.07 -12.04
N GLU A 206 -21.28 -24.25 -11.42
CA GLU A 206 -20.72 -23.30 -10.45
C GLU A 206 -20.32 -21.97 -11.11
N SER A 207 -20.56 -21.83 -12.42
CA SER A 207 -20.52 -20.60 -13.22
C SER A 207 -21.49 -19.51 -12.75
N SER A 208 -22.32 -19.75 -11.73
CA SER A 208 -23.28 -18.77 -11.19
C SER A 208 -22.66 -17.62 -10.37
N HIS A 209 -21.35 -17.41 -10.43
CA HIS A 209 -20.70 -16.29 -9.75
C HIS A 209 -20.79 -15.05 -10.66
N ASP A 210 -21.17 -13.92 -10.09
CA ASP A 210 -21.18 -12.64 -10.81
C ASP A 210 -19.76 -12.05 -10.77
N HIS A 211 -19.11 -11.98 -11.93
CA HIS A 211 -17.78 -11.39 -12.07
C HIS A 211 -17.83 -10.00 -12.71
N GLY A 212 -19.02 -9.44 -12.98
CA GLY A 212 -19.18 -8.20 -13.76
C GLY A 212 -18.38 -7.03 -13.20
N PHE A 213 -18.43 -6.79 -11.89
CA PHE A 213 -17.65 -5.72 -11.27
C PHE A 213 -16.14 -5.92 -11.44
N TRP A 214 -15.66 -7.15 -11.22
CA TRP A 214 -14.23 -7.47 -11.32
C TRP A 214 -13.74 -7.31 -12.76
N THR A 215 -14.52 -7.80 -13.73
CA THR A 215 -14.22 -7.63 -15.15
C THR A 215 -14.26 -6.16 -15.56
N TRP A 216 -15.26 -5.39 -15.13
CA TRP A 216 -15.32 -3.95 -15.41
C TRP A 216 -14.14 -3.20 -14.77
N LEU A 217 -13.79 -3.48 -13.52
CA LEU A 217 -12.67 -2.84 -12.85
C LEU A 217 -11.36 -3.07 -13.62
N LEU A 218 -11.14 -4.28 -14.13
CA LEU A 218 -9.91 -4.65 -14.82
C LEU A 218 -9.89 -4.25 -16.30
N CYS A 219 -11.01 -4.39 -17.00
CA CYS A 219 -11.10 -4.27 -18.45
C CYS A 219 -11.81 -2.99 -18.92
N GLY A 220 -12.55 -2.32 -18.05
CA GLY A 220 -13.47 -1.23 -18.41
C GLY A 220 -14.80 -1.70 -19.00
N ASP A 221 -14.98 -3.01 -19.19
CA ASP A 221 -16.17 -3.67 -19.72
C ASP A 221 -16.46 -4.92 -18.88
N GLU A 222 -17.69 -5.07 -18.42
CA GLU A 222 -18.14 -6.18 -17.57
C GLU A 222 -18.23 -7.53 -18.30
N ASN A 223 -18.28 -7.49 -19.64
CA ASN A 223 -18.39 -8.68 -20.51
C ASN A 223 -17.05 -9.08 -21.15
N ALA A 224 -15.97 -8.36 -20.87
CA ALA A 224 -14.66 -8.64 -21.45
C ALA A 224 -14.05 -9.95 -20.92
N SER A 225 -13.12 -10.53 -21.69
CA SER A 225 -12.36 -11.69 -21.23
C SER A 225 -11.23 -11.26 -20.30
N LEU A 226 -11.17 -11.87 -19.11
CA LEU A 226 -10.10 -11.65 -18.14
C LEU A 226 -8.76 -12.30 -18.57
N ASP A 227 -8.79 -13.19 -19.57
CA ASP A 227 -7.61 -13.94 -20.04
C ASP A 227 -6.51 -13.04 -20.59
N MET A 228 -6.86 -11.85 -21.06
CA MET A 228 -5.89 -10.88 -21.57
C MET A 228 -5.31 -9.98 -20.46
N VAL A 229 -5.83 -10.08 -19.24
CA VAL A 229 -5.52 -9.15 -18.15
C VAL A 229 -4.79 -9.83 -17.01
N CYS A 230 -5.25 -11.00 -16.58
CA CYS A 230 -4.65 -11.73 -15.47
C CYS A 230 -3.82 -12.92 -15.94
N THR A 231 -2.66 -13.11 -15.34
CA THR A 231 -1.87 -14.32 -15.56
C THR A 231 -2.45 -15.52 -14.78
N PRO A 232 -2.65 -16.68 -15.43
CA PRO A 232 -3.07 -17.89 -14.72
C PRO A 232 -1.91 -18.60 -14.02
N GLU A 233 -0.68 -18.28 -14.43
CA GLU A 233 0.55 -18.88 -13.91
C GLU A 233 1.03 -18.14 -12.66
N LEU A 234 1.85 -18.81 -11.85
CA LEU A 234 2.58 -18.15 -10.78
C LEU A 234 3.67 -17.30 -11.41
N THR A 235 3.58 -15.99 -11.27
CA THR A 235 4.57 -15.05 -11.81
C THR A 235 4.79 -13.91 -10.81
N ASN A 236 5.95 -13.26 -10.90
CA ASN A 236 6.15 -11.95 -10.29
C ASN A 236 5.68 -10.83 -11.25
N GLY A 237 5.66 -9.60 -10.73
CA GLY A 237 5.24 -8.44 -11.52
C GLY A 237 6.07 -8.25 -12.80
N CYS A 238 7.40 -8.39 -12.72
CA CYS A 238 8.30 -8.23 -13.86
C CYS A 238 8.01 -9.26 -14.97
N GLU A 239 7.83 -10.54 -14.61
CA GLU A 239 7.50 -11.62 -15.54
C GLU A 239 6.13 -11.43 -16.18
N ALA A 240 5.13 -11.04 -15.38
CA ALA A 240 3.80 -10.76 -15.88
C ALA A 240 3.83 -9.60 -16.89
N ALA A 241 4.60 -8.54 -16.61
CA ALA A 241 4.80 -7.43 -17.52
C ALA A 241 5.44 -7.85 -18.85
N LYS A 242 6.51 -8.66 -18.79
CA LYS A 242 7.17 -9.22 -19.99
C LYS A 242 6.23 -10.08 -20.84
N LYS A 243 5.28 -10.76 -20.20
CA LYS A 243 4.24 -11.57 -20.86
C LYS A 243 3.03 -10.74 -21.31
N GLY A 244 2.99 -9.44 -21.02
CA GLY A 244 1.89 -8.54 -21.41
C GLY A 244 0.64 -8.62 -20.52
N PHE A 245 0.74 -9.19 -19.31
CA PHE A 245 -0.35 -9.22 -18.34
C PHE A 245 -0.35 -7.97 -17.45
N LEU A 246 -1.53 -7.47 -17.11
CA LEU A 246 -1.69 -6.32 -16.21
C LEU A 246 -1.63 -6.76 -14.74
N VAL A 247 -2.27 -7.90 -14.45
CA VAL A 247 -2.49 -8.41 -13.10
C VAL A 247 -1.81 -9.77 -12.95
N PHE A 248 -1.10 -9.96 -11.83
CA PHE A 248 -0.39 -11.19 -11.54
C PHE A 248 -0.87 -11.92 -10.30
N LYS A 249 -0.79 -13.26 -10.35
CA LYS A 249 -1.18 -14.16 -9.28
C LYS A 249 -0.15 -14.14 -8.16
N ARG A 250 -0.53 -13.66 -6.97
CA ARG A 250 0.33 -13.72 -5.78
C ARG A 250 0.07 -14.99 -4.97
N THR A 251 1.13 -15.77 -4.76
CA THR A 251 1.09 -17.07 -4.07
C THR A 251 1.04 -16.98 -2.55
N ALA A 252 1.46 -15.85 -1.98
CA ALA A 252 1.47 -15.61 -0.54
C ALA A 252 1.00 -14.20 -0.21
N ALA A 253 0.17 -14.06 0.83
CA ALA A 253 -0.19 -12.78 1.45
C ALA A 253 1.01 -12.06 2.10
N THR A 254 2.18 -12.69 2.11
CA THR A 254 3.41 -12.21 2.74
C THR A 254 4.59 -13.04 2.22
N HIS A 255 5.50 -12.41 1.47
CA HIS A 255 6.94 -12.69 1.52
C HIS A 255 7.55 -13.96 0.91
N SER A 256 7.10 -14.42 -0.25
CA SER A 256 7.84 -15.48 -0.98
C SER A 256 7.80 -15.30 -2.49
N LEU A 257 8.58 -14.34 -3.00
CA LEU A 257 9.03 -14.33 -4.38
C LEU A 257 10.55 -14.12 -4.34
N GLY A 258 11.29 -15.06 -4.94
CA GLY A 258 12.74 -15.05 -5.02
C GLY A 258 13.52 -16.10 -4.19
N TYR A 259 13.09 -17.36 -4.11
CA TYR A 259 13.98 -18.48 -3.69
C TYR A 259 13.91 -19.72 -4.59
N TYR A 260 13.52 -19.53 -5.84
CA TYR A 260 13.80 -20.44 -6.95
C TYR A 260 14.32 -19.48 -8.02
N THR A 261 15.61 -19.30 -8.24
CA THR A 261 16.59 -20.22 -8.81
C THR A 261 17.99 -19.68 -8.43
N ASP A 262 19.02 -20.47 -8.10
CA ASP A 262 20.07 -20.86 -9.07
C ASP A 262 21.07 -21.91 -8.52
N GLU A 263 20.77 -22.59 -7.40
CA GLU A 263 21.68 -23.60 -6.78
C GLU A 263 21.20 -25.05 -6.95
N ILE A 264 20.72 -25.40 -8.15
CA ILE A 264 20.90 -26.77 -8.64
C ILE A 264 21.70 -26.66 -9.93
N LYS A 265 22.97 -26.25 -9.79
CA LYS A 265 23.98 -26.70 -10.73
C LYS A 265 24.16 -28.19 -10.44
N GLU A 266 23.65 -29.02 -11.34
CA GLU A 266 24.04 -30.42 -11.38
C GLU A 266 25.58 -30.47 -11.42
N ASP A 267 26.17 -31.08 -10.39
CA ASP A 267 27.59 -31.42 -10.32
C ASP A 267 27.93 -32.34 -11.52
N THR A 268 28.28 -31.73 -12.63
CA THR A 268 28.83 -32.40 -13.82
C THR A 268 30.34 -32.20 -13.82
N SER A 269 31.01 -32.75 -12.81
CA SER A 269 32.46 -32.97 -12.87
C SER A 269 32.91 -34.04 -11.86
N VAL A 270 32.63 -35.31 -12.17
CA VAL A 270 33.48 -36.39 -11.67
C VAL A 270 34.42 -36.81 -12.80
N PRO A 271 35.74 -36.63 -12.68
CA PRO A 271 36.67 -37.10 -13.69
C PRO A 271 36.77 -38.62 -13.65
N TYR A 272 36.68 -39.19 -14.85
CA TYR A 272 36.88 -40.59 -15.15
C TYR A 272 38.31 -41.01 -14.74
N SER A 273 38.43 -42.03 -13.90
CA SER A 273 39.69 -42.77 -13.67
C SER A 273 39.39 -44.27 -13.74
N PRO A 274 40.05 -45.03 -14.64
CA PRO A 274 39.75 -46.44 -14.82
C PRO A 274 40.56 -47.28 -13.84
N SER A 275 39.91 -48.14 -13.07
CA SER A 275 40.56 -49.31 -12.50
C SER A 275 39.63 -50.52 -12.50
N SER A 276 40.28 -51.66 -12.72
CA SER A 276 39.84 -52.96 -13.19
C SER A 276 38.94 -53.77 -12.22
N PRO A 277 38.42 -54.94 -12.64
CA PRO A 277 37.17 -55.52 -12.17
C PRO A 277 37.34 -56.54 -11.04
N VAL A 278 36.35 -56.66 -10.16
CA VAL A 278 36.18 -57.85 -9.30
C VAL A 278 34.70 -58.24 -9.17
N THR A 279 34.55 -59.56 -9.24
CA THR A 279 33.43 -60.50 -9.27
C THR A 279 32.42 -60.50 -8.10
N SER A 280 31.15 -60.75 -8.49
CA SER A 280 30.17 -61.75 -7.98
C SER A 280 29.46 -61.64 -6.61
N THR A 281 28.16 -62.01 -6.64
CA THR A 281 27.30 -62.72 -5.64
C THR A 281 26.90 -61.96 -4.36
N SER A 282 25.73 -62.10 -3.71
CA SER A 282 24.43 -62.79 -3.92
C SER A 282 23.49 -62.48 -2.71
N THR A 283 22.21 -62.15 -2.96
CA THR A 283 20.96 -62.54 -2.21
C THR A 283 20.81 -62.18 -0.68
N PRO A 284 19.66 -62.47 0.02
CA PRO A 284 18.65 -61.46 0.41
C PRO A 284 18.13 -61.59 1.89
N THR A 285 16.93 -61.05 2.21
CA THR A 285 16.06 -61.24 3.41
C THR A 285 16.35 -60.32 4.62
N SER A 286 15.44 -59.82 5.47
CA SER A 286 13.97 -59.87 5.68
C SER A 286 13.59 -58.88 6.84
N PRO A 287 12.30 -58.72 7.24
CA PRO A 287 11.76 -57.51 7.89
C PRO A 287 11.42 -57.61 9.39
N SER A 288 11.09 -56.48 10.03
CA SER A 288 10.24 -56.27 11.25
C SER A 288 10.60 -54.92 11.91
N SER A 289 9.89 -54.29 12.86
CA SER A 289 8.47 -54.05 13.19
C SER A 289 8.45 -52.97 14.30
N SER A 290 7.41 -52.11 14.31
CA SER A 290 6.84 -51.36 15.47
C SER A 290 7.71 -50.50 16.41
N SER A 291 7.29 -49.25 16.69
CA SER A 291 6.67 -48.89 17.99
C SER A 291 6.40 -47.38 18.12
N SER A 292 5.26 -47.07 18.75
CA SER A 292 4.62 -45.77 18.91
C SER A 292 4.73 -45.29 20.37
N SER A 293 5.54 -44.26 20.67
CA SER A 293 5.51 -43.61 22.00
C SER A 293 6.10 -42.19 22.10
N SER A 294 6.42 -41.51 20.99
CA SER A 294 7.29 -40.31 21.01
C SER A 294 6.60 -38.93 21.11
N LYS A 295 5.27 -38.84 21.23
CA LYS A 295 4.55 -37.54 21.13
C LYS A 295 4.67 -36.63 22.36
N LYS A 296 4.90 -37.14 23.58
CA LYS A 296 4.90 -36.29 24.80
C LYS A 296 6.27 -35.72 25.19
N LYS A 297 7.40 -36.28 24.73
CA LYS A 297 8.75 -35.72 24.98
C LYS A 297 9.10 -34.55 24.05
N LYS A 298 8.50 -34.45 22.86
CA LYS A 298 8.78 -33.38 21.88
C LYS A 298 8.33 -31.98 22.30
N VAL A 299 7.28 -31.85 23.11
CA VAL A 299 6.74 -30.53 23.48
C VAL A 299 7.61 -29.81 24.53
N LYS A 300 8.29 -30.55 25.41
CA LYS A 300 9.14 -29.96 26.46
C LYS A 300 10.51 -29.51 25.93
N GLN A 301 11.05 -30.21 24.94
CA GLN A 301 12.31 -29.86 24.27
C GLN A 301 12.19 -28.62 23.37
N LEU A 302 10.99 -28.33 22.84
CA LEU A 302 10.71 -27.16 22.00
C LEU A 302 10.64 -25.83 22.77
N ARG A 303 10.32 -25.84 24.08
CA ARG A 303 10.31 -24.61 24.90
C ARG A 303 11.71 -24.15 25.31
N GLN A 304 12.67 -25.06 25.45
CA GLN A 304 14.07 -24.71 25.80
C GLN A 304 14.84 -24.09 24.62
N ILE A 305 14.57 -24.51 23.38
CA ILE A 305 15.24 -23.97 22.18
C ILE A 305 14.80 -22.53 21.87
N SER A 306 13.59 -22.12 22.31
CA SER A 306 13.05 -20.78 22.05
C SER A 306 13.69 -19.66 22.89
N VAL A 307 14.37 -19.97 23.99
CA VAL A 307 14.84 -18.98 24.97
C VAL A 307 16.33 -18.64 24.79
N GLN A 308 17.11 -19.42 24.03
CA GLN A 308 18.57 -19.23 23.90
C GLN A 308 19.06 -18.57 22.60
N TYR A 309 18.20 -18.01 21.74
CA TYR A 309 18.64 -17.48 20.43
C TYR A 309 18.17 -16.05 20.14
N THR A 310 18.46 -15.17 21.08
CA THR A 310 18.50 -13.71 20.88
C THR A 310 19.92 -13.22 21.12
N ASP A 311 20.81 -13.44 20.15
CA ASP A 311 21.91 -12.50 19.95
C ASP A 311 22.42 -12.49 18.49
N GLN A 312 23.03 -11.36 18.15
CA GLN A 312 23.17 -10.76 16.81
C GLN A 312 24.09 -11.54 15.85
N ASN A 313 23.97 -11.22 14.54
CA ASN A 313 24.79 -11.70 13.39
C ASN A 313 24.46 -13.06 12.75
N ASN A 314 23.23 -13.27 12.27
CA ASN A 314 22.93 -14.51 11.56
C ASN A 314 21.94 -14.39 10.39
N GLN A 315 22.33 -13.74 9.28
CA GLN A 315 21.56 -13.80 8.03
C GLN A 315 21.32 -15.25 7.57
N ARG A 316 22.31 -16.15 7.76
CA ARG A 316 22.17 -17.61 7.52
C ARG A 316 21.19 -18.28 8.49
N GLY A 317 21.16 -17.87 9.76
CA GLY A 317 20.19 -18.35 10.75
C GLY A 317 18.75 -17.94 10.44
N THR A 318 18.53 -16.74 9.88
CA THR A 318 17.21 -16.28 9.41
C THR A 318 16.68 -17.11 8.25
N MET A 319 17.53 -17.53 7.31
CA MET A 319 17.14 -18.38 6.17
C MET A 319 16.70 -19.77 6.60
N LYS A 320 17.42 -20.38 7.55
CA LYS A 320 17.01 -21.66 8.15
C LYS A 320 15.71 -21.51 8.94
N LYS A 321 15.55 -20.45 9.73
CA LYS A 321 14.28 -20.09 10.38
C LYS A 321 13.14 -19.89 9.37
N LEU A 322 13.40 -19.33 8.19
CA LEU A 322 12.37 -19.10 7.18
C LEU A 322 11.93 -20.41 6.52
N LYS A 323 12.89 -21.28 6.16
CA LYS A 323 12.62 -22.63 5.65
C LYS A 323 11.85 -23.44 6.68
N ASP A 324 12.27 -23.39 7.94
CA ASP A 324 11.60 -24.05 9.04
C ASP A 324 10.20 -23.45 9.28
N ILE A 325 9.99 -22.13 9.19
CA ILE A 325 8.66 -21.50 9.34
C ILE A 325 7.73 -21.87 8.18
N VAL A 326 8.23 -21.89 6.95
CA VAL A 326 7.47 -22.33 5.77
C VAL A 326 7.11 -23.81 5.91
N GLU A 327 8.09 -24.65 6.24
CA GLU A 327 7.91 -26.09 6.43
C GLU A 327 7.01 -26.40 7.64
N ILE A 328 7.08 -25.60 8.71
CA ILE A 328 6.21 -25.70 9.89
C ILE A 328 4.80 -25.21 9.55
N LYS A 329 4.62 -24.13 8.78
CA LYS A 329 3.29 -23.70 8.32
C LYS A 329 2.66 -24.74 7.39
N GLU A 330 3.46 -25.41 6.57
CA GLU A 330 3.04 -26.51 5.71
C GLU A 330 2.73 -27.79 6.50
N LYS A 331 3.56 -28.17 7.48
CA LYS A 331 3.36 -29.36 8.32
C LYS A 331 2.27 -29.19 9.39
N LEU A 332 1.98 -27.96 9.84
CA LEU A 332 0.98 -27.67 10.87
C LEU A 332 -0.42 -27.41 10.32
N GLY A 333 -0.63 -27.38 9.00
CA GLY A 333 -1.96 -27.16 8.42
C GLY A 333 -2.59 -25.82 8.84
N LEU A 334 -1.77 -24.82 9.20
CA LEU A 334 -2.21 -23.46 9.51
C LEU A 334 -2.63 -22.78 8.21
N ASN A 335 -3.89 -23.03 7.85
CA ASN A 335 -4.70 -22.56 6.72
C ASN A 335 -4.09 -21.49 5.79
N THR A 336 -3.37 -21.96 4.78
CA THR A 336 -3.22 -21.32 3.45
C THR A 336 -4.44 -21.61 2.56
N ARG A 337 -5.66 -21.65 3.13
CA ARG A 337 -6.81 -22.42 2.62
C ARG A 337 -7.37 -22.01 1.25
N ASN A 338 -6.88 -20.95 0.61
CA ASN A 338 -7.37 -20.50 -0.71
C ASN A 338 -6.31 -19.93 -1.67
N SER A 339 -5.00 -19.88 -1.31
CA SER A 339 -3.96 -19.32 -2.22
C SER A 339 -3.16 -20.37 -2.98
N LYS A 340 -3.37 -21.67 -2.70
CA LYS A 340 -2.76 -22.80 -3.41
C LYS A 340 -3.77 -23.46 -4.35
N LEU A 341 -4.27 -22.74 -5.36
CA LEU A 341 -4.98 -23.40 -6.46
C LEU A 341 -3.97 -23.79 -7.55
N ILE A 342 -3.54 -25.05 -7.46
CA ILE A 342 -3.24 -25.88 -8.63
C ILE A 342 -4.61 -26.27 -9.17
N GLY A 343 -5.21 -25.41 -9.97
CA GLY A 343 -6.54 -25.60 -10.58
C GLY A 343 -6.44 -25.29 -12.07
N SER A 344 -7.53 -25.52 -12.82
CA SER A 344 -7.57 -25.08 -14.22
C SER A 344 -7.39 -23.56 -14.31
N LYS A 345 -7.04 -23.06 -15.50
CA LYS A 345 -6.94 -21.62 -15.77
C LYS A 345 -8.18 -20.90 -15.27
N GLU A 346 -9.35 -21.41 -15.62
CA GLU A 346 -10.66 -20.87 -15.24
C GLU A 346 -10.85 -20.88 -13.73
N GLU A 347 -10.48 -21.96 -13.05
CA GLU A 347 -10.59 -22.03 -11.59
C GLU A 347 -9.70 -20.99 -10.89
N VAL A 348 -8.48 -20.78 -11.40
CA VAL A 348 -7.60 -19.73 -10.90
C VAL A 348 -8.24 -18.35 -11.12
N MET A 349 -8.73 -18.07 -12.32
CA MET A 349 -9.33 -16.78 -12.65
C MET A 349 -10.56 -16.45 -11.79
N LEU A 350 -11.35 -17.47 -11.43
CA LEU A 350 -12.62 -17.28 -10.71
C LEU A 350 -12.48 -17.38 -9.19
N LYS A 351 -11.54 -18.20 -8.70
CA LYS A 351 -11.42 -18.53 -7.26
C LYS A 351 -10.15 -18.00 -6.62
N HIS A 352 -9.11 -17.67 -7.40
CA HIS A 352 -7.91 -17.06 -6.84
C HIS A 352 -8.25 -15.68 -6.30
N ARG A 353 -7.80 -15.44 -5.08
CA ARG A 353 -8.23 -14.26 -4.35
C ARG A 353 -7.19 -13.17 -4.29
N HIS A 354 -5.90 -13.46 -4.51
CA HIS A 354 -4.84 -12.51 -4.18
C HIS A 354 -4.04 -12.07 -5.41
N TRP A 355 -4.36 -10.89 -5.90
CA TRP A 355 -3.81 -10.35 -7.13
C TRP A 355 -2.87 -9.18 -6.84
N GLY A 356 -1.81 -9.08 -7.62
CA GLY A 356 -0.95 -7.90 -7.68
C GLY A 356 -1.17 -7.16 -8.99
N LEU A 357 -1.23 -5.83 -8.95
CA LEU A 357 -1.28 -4.95 -10.09
C LEU A 357 -0.06 -4.04 -10.00
N ASN A 358 0.87 -4.21 -10.93
CA ASN A 358 2.03 -3.34 -11.04
C ASN A 358 1.60 -1.96 -11.51
N ILE A 359 2.10 -0.92 -10.85
CA ILE A 359 1.93 0.47 -11.28
C ILE A 359 3.23 1.22 -11.00
N CYS A 360 3.63 2.08 -11.93
CA CYS A 360 4.68 3.07 -11.74
C CYS A 360 4.26 4.17 -10.78
N MET A 361 4.16 3.87 -9.50
CA MET A 361 3.78 4.88 -8.53
C MET A 361 4.78 6.04 -8.48
N GLY A 362 4.24 7.25 -8.42
CA GLY A 362 4.98 8.49 -8.51
C GLY A 362 5.18 8.98 -9.93
N GLY A 363 4.82 8.18 -10.94
CA GLY A 363 5.02 8.48 -12.35
C GLY A 363 6.23 7.73 -12.91
N PHE A 364 6.01 7.02 -14.02
CA PHE A 364 7.06 6.33 -14.75
C PHE A 364 8.14 7.28 -15.27
N GLY A 365 9.40 6.84 -15.26
CA GLY A 365 10.55 7.64 -15.68
C GLY A 365 10.96 8.73 -14.67
N LYS A 366 10.16 8.95 -13.61
CA LYS A 366 10.51 9.89 -12.55
C LYS A 366 11.77 9.42 -11.85
N GLN A 367 12.68 10.37 -11.66
CA GLN A 367 13.88 10.17 -10.84
C GLN A 367 13.49 10.35 -9.38
N LEU A 368 13.48 9.25 -8.62
CA LEU A 368 13.24 9.30 -7.20
C LEU A 368 14.59 9.30 -6.47
N PRO A 369 14.83 10.26 -5.56
CA PRO A 369 16.07 10.30 -4.81
C PRO A 369 16.18 9.04 -3.95
N ASN A 370 17.34 8.40 -3.98
CA ASN A 370 17.63 7.27 -3.12
C ASN A 370 17.87 7.78 -1.70
N PHE A 371 16.83 7.68 -0.87
CA PHE A 371 16.96 8.00 0.54
C PHE A 371 17.80 6.94 1.25
N LEU A 372 18.64 7.39 2.18
CA LEU A 372 19.32 6.50 3.11
C LEU A 372 18.30 5.90 4.07
N SER A 373 18.47 4.62 4.42
CA SER A 373 17.71 4.06 5.53
C SER A 373 18.01 4.83 6.81
N HIS A 374 17.10 4.81 7.79
CA HIS A 374 17.31 5.53 9.04
C HIS A 374 18.65 5.19 9.73
N LYS A 375 19.08 3.92 9.67
CA LYS A 375 20.37 3.48 10.21
C LYS A 375 21.56 4.06 9.44
N GLU A 376 21.48 4.09 8.11
CA GLU A 376 22.51 4.67 7.25
C GLU A 376 22.60 6.19 7.43
N ALA A 377 21.46 6.88 7.50
CA ALA A 377 21.39 8.31 7.77
C ALA A 377 21.99 8.66 9.14
N LYS A 378 21.63 7.90 10.19
CA LYS A 378 22.23 8.07 11.54
C LYS A 378 23.75 7.87 11.52
N LYS A 379 24.26 6.89 10.77
CA LYS A 379 25.70 6.68 10.60
C LYS A 379 26.36 7.82 9.81
N ALA A 380 25.67 8.36 8.79
CA ALA A 380 26.15 9.48 7.99
C ALA A 380 26.23 10.79 8.79
N ARG A 381 25.30 11.03 9.72
CA ARG A 381 25.37 12.17 10.67
C ARG A 381 26.64 12.11 11.51
N LYS A 382 26.87 10.97 12.16
CA LYS A 382 28.04 10.77 13.03
C LYS A 382 29.38 10.93 12.30
N LYS A 383 29.47 10.47 11.06
CA LYS A 383 30.73 10.49 10.29
C LYS A 383 30.89 11.72 9.41
N GLY A 384 29.86 12.55 9.32
CA GLY A 384 29.71 13.54 8.26
C GLY A 384 29.48 12.90 6.88
N PRO A 385 28.89 13.65 5.92
CA PRO A 385 28.81 13.20 4.54
C PRO A 385 30.22 13.06 3.97
N LYS A 386 30.48 11.99 3.21
CA LYS A 386 31.73 11.88 2.46
C LYS A 386 31.85 13.08 1.52
N LYS A 387 32.97 13.80 1.57
CA LYS A 387 33.24 14.94 0.68
C LYS A 387 33.04 14.48 -0.77
N GLY A 388 32.14 15.13 -1.51
CA GLY A 388 31.81 14.79 -2.90
C GLY A 388 30.75 13.70 -3.09
N ALA A 389 30.06 13.24 -2.05
CA ALA A 389 28.92 12.34 -2.21
C ALA A 389 27.81 13.01 -3.04
N LYS A 390 27.41 12.37 -4.14
CA LYS A 390 26.28 12.82 -4.98
C LYS A 390 25.00 12.11 -4.53
N VAL A 391 23.88 12.83 -4.53
CA VAL A 391 22.55 12.21 -4.41
C VAL A 391 22.40 11.26 -5.59
N THR A 392 22.14 9.98 -5.31
CA THR A 392 21.79 9.02 -6.36
C THR A 392 20.28 9.01 -6.53
N TYR A 393 19.85 8.73 -7.75
CA TYR A 393 18.43 8.63 -8.09
C TYR A 393 18.16 7.25 -8.68
N THR A 394 16.94 6.77 -8.48
CA THR A 394 16.43 5.58 -9.14
C THR A 394 15.29 6.00 -10.05
N THR A 395 15.36 5.59 -11.31
CA THR A 395 14.27 5.75 -12.28
C THR A 395 13.13 4.81 -11.92
N VAL A 396 11.90 5.30 -11.87
CA VAL A 396 10.71 4.44 -11.73
C VAL A 396 10.46 3.69 -13.03
N GLU A 397 10.66 2.38 -13.01
CA GLU A 397 10.43 1.47 -14.15
C GLU A 397 9.00 0.87 -14.14
N PRO A 398 8.45 0.37 -15.28
CA PRO A 398 7.08 -0.11 -15.44
C PRO A 398 6.93 -1.58 -15.10
N THR A 399 7.73 -2.00 -14.13
CA THR A 399 7.85 -3.37 -13.66
C THR A 399 7.13 -3.61 -12.34
N GLY A 400 6.64 -2.54 -11.70
CA GLY A 400 6.04 -2.59 -10.36
C GLY A 400 7.02 -2.98 -9.25
N GLU A 401 8.33 -2.99 -9.52
CA GLU A 401 9.34 -3.33 -8.50
C GLU A 401 9.33 -2.34 -7.32
N HIS A 402 9.03 -1.08 -7.61
CA HIS A 402 8.98 -0.03 -6.58
C HIS A 402 7.66 -0.02 -5.81
N SER A 403 6.59 -0.57 -6.38
CA SER A 403 5.27 -0.59 -5.75
C SER A 403 4.26 -1.39 -6.57
N HIS A 404 3.28 -1.96 -5.87
CA HIS A 404 2.12 -2.55 -6.51
C HIS A 404 0.84 -2.26 -5.74
N ILE A 405 -0.27 -2.26 -6.47
CA ILE A 405 -1.59 -2.33 -5.88
C ILE A 405 -1.88 -3.80 -5.58
N TYR A 406 -2.24 -4.03 -4.33
CA TYR A 406 -2.77 -5.29 -3.84
C TYR A 406 -4.28 -5.31 -4.07
N LEU A 407 -4.78 -6.39 -4.70
CA LEU A 407 -6.21 -6.62 -4.89
C LEU A 407 -6.57 -8.00 -4.33
N TYR A 408 -7.36 -8.06 -3.25
CA TYR A 408 -7.97 -9.30 -2.79
C TYR A 408 -9.39 -9.43 -3.30
N TYR A 409 -9.64 -10.24 -4.32
CA TYR A 409 -10.98 -10.43 -4.86
C TYR A 409 -11.65 -11.67 -4.28
N MET A 410 -12.90 -11.52 -3.85
CA MET A 410 -13.79 -12.61 -3.49
C MET A 410 -15.09 -12.47 -4.30
N SER A 411 -15.32 -13.42 -5.21
CA SER A 411 -16.50 -13.40 -6.08
C SER A 411 -17.82 -13.44 -5.29
N PRO A 412 -18.84 -12.65 -5.68
CA PRO A 412 -20.22 -12.80 -5.23
C PRO A 412 -20.76 -14.23 -5.34
N GLY A 413 -21.45 -14.70 -4.31
CA GLY A 413 -22.17 -15.98 -4.36
C GLY A 413 -23.67 -15.81 -4.11
N PRO A 414 -24.47 -16.84 -4.41
CA PRO A 414 -25.92 -16.89 -4.12
C PRO A 414 -26.31 -16.35 -2.74
N ASN A 415 -25.60 -16.80 -1.71
CA ASN A 415 -25.93 -16.54 -0.32
C ASN A 415 -24.85 -15.73 0.42
N ARG A 416 -23.91 -15.13 -0.32
CA ARG A 416 -22.78 -14.38 0.26
C ARG A 416 -22.43 -13.18 -0.60
N TYR A 417 -22.20 -12.04 0.04
CA TYR A 417 -21.66 -10.89 -0.65
C TYR A 417 -20.29 -11.23 -1.26
N GLY A 418 -19.99 -10.60 -2.39
CA GLY A 418 -18.62 -10.54 -2.88
C GLY A 418 -17.85 -9.44 -2.16
N GLY A 419 -16.58 -9.29 -2.49
CA GLY A 419 -15.83 -8.13 -2.06
C GLY A 419 -14.46 -8.04 -2.68
N ILE A 420 -13.90 -6.83 -2.65
CA ILE A 420 -12.53 -6.55 -3.06
C ILE A 420 -11.84 -5.81 -1.93
N MET A 421 -10.66 -6.27 -1.52
CA MET A 421 -9.77 -5.48 -0.67
C MET A 421 -8.71 -4.83 -1.56
N ILE A 422 -8.64 -3.51 -1.54
CA ILE A 422 -7.64 -2.73 -2.26
C ILE A 422 -6.62 -2.25 -1.24
N GLY A 423 -5.35 -2.43 -1.54
CA GLY A 423 -4.26 -1.91 -0.72
C GLY A 423 -3.09 -1.47 -1.58
N VAL A 424 -2.23 -0.65 -1.01
CA VAL A 424 -0.97 -0.26 -1.63
C VAL A 424 0.15 -0.85 -0.80
N GLU A 425 1.02 -1.61 -1.45
CA GLU A 425 2.15 -2.27 -0.82
C GLU A 425 3.43 -1.82 -1.49
N GLY A 426 4.50 -1.76 -0.68
CA GLY A 426 5.81 -1.42 -1.20
C GLY A 426 6.50 -2.55 -1.91
N SER A 427 7.80 -2.35 -2.11
CA SER A 427 8.66 -3.32 -2.76
C SER A 427 8.67 -4.68 -2.05
N GLU A 428 9.18 -5.67 -2.79
CA GLU A 428 9.36 -7.01 -2.27
C GLU A 428 10.22 -7.02 -0.99
N PRO A 429 9.99 -7.96 -0.06
CA PRO A 429 10.76 -8.01 1.19
C PRO A 429 12.27 -8.06 0.95
N GLY A 430 13.01 -7.29 1.75
CA GLY A 430 14.45 -7.15 1.60
C GLY A 430 14.89 -6.19 0.50
N LYS A 431 13.99 -5.71 -0.35
CA LYS A 431 14.25 -4.62 -1.29
C LYS A 431 13.94 -3.26 -0.65
N LYS A 432 14.62 -2.23 -1.14
CA LYS A 432 14.29 -0.84 -0.83
C LYS A 432 13.13 -0.42 -1.72
N ASP A 433 12.12 0.23 -1.15
CA ASP A 433 11.07 0.89 -1.90
C ASP A 433 11.53 2.31 -2.33
N GLN A 434 10.67 3.03 -3.04
CA GLN A 434 10.93 4.40 -3.47
C GLN A 434 11.10 5.42 -2.33
N SER A 435 10.68 5.06 -1.12
CA SER A 435 10.89 5.87 0.07
C SER A 435 12.28 5.63 0.69
N GLY A 436 13.05 4.68 0.13
CA GLY A 436 14.35 4.23 0.63
C GLY A 436 14.23 3.26 1.81
N GLU A 437 13.00 2.91 2.20
CA GLU A 437 12.72 2.03 3.30
C GLU A 437 12.78 0.58 2.83
N THR A 438 13.31 -0.30 3.68
CA THR A 438 13.38 -1.73 3.37
C THR A 438 12.13 -2.42 3.88
N HIS A 439 11.43 -3.13 3.00
CA HIS A 439 10.29 -3.92 3.43
C HIS A 439 10.77 -5.12 4.26
N GLY A 440 10.53 -5.08 5.57
CA GLY A 440 10.96 -6.13 6.49
C GLY A 440 10.20 -7.45 6.29
N ILE A 441 10.86 -8.58 6.59
CA ILE A 441 10.26 -9.93 6.56
C ILE A 441 9.06 -10.06 7.51
N THR A 442 9.00 -9.21 8.54
CA THR A 442 7.87 -9.18 9.50
C THR A 442 6.67 -8.39 8.99
N ALA A 443 6.69 -7.90 7.73
CA ALA A 443 5.81 -6.84 7.24
C ALA A 443 5.82 -5.59 8.14
N GLY A 444 6.91 -5.42 8.90
CA GLY A 444 7.16 -4.26 9.73
C GLY A 444 7.06 -3.02 8.86
N SER A 445 5.98 -2.29 9.05
CA SER A 445 5.62 -1.20 8.17
C SER A 445 6.56 -0.01 8.41
N PRO A 446 7.22 0.51 7.37
CA PRO A 446 8.01 1.72 7.53
C PRO A 446 7.13 2.89 7.99
N PHE A 447 7.78 3.91 8.57
CA PHE A 447 7.10 5.11 9.06
C PHE A 447 6.41 5.86 7.90
N ILE A 448 7.13 5.96 6.79
CA ILE A 448 6.64 6.48 5.50
C ILE A 448 6.24 5.29 4.64
N GLY A 449 5.03 5.34 4.08
CA GLY A 449 4.53 4.42 3.09
C GLY A 449 5.07 4.71 1.70
N VAL A 450 4.70 3.86 0.75
CA VAL A 450 5.27 3.91 -0.61
C VAL A 450 4.73 5.03 -1.48
N THR A 451 3.62 5.65 -1.11
CA THR A 451 3.15 6.89 -1.76
C THR A 451 3.74 8.14 -1.12
N ASP A 452 4.81 7.99 -0.32
CA ASP A 452 5.42 9.06 0.48
C ASP A 452 4.51 9.61 1.60
N GLY A 453 3.46 8.86 1.92
CA GLY A 453 2.48 9.09 2.99
C GLY A 453 2.89 8.52 4.34
N MET A 454 2.81 9.27 5.44
CA MET A 454 2.94 8.68 6.79
C MET A 454 1.80 7.70 7.07
N LYS A 455 2.07 6.50 7.58
CA LYS A 455 0.97 5.54 7.80
C LYS A 455 -0.07 6.03 8.83
N TRP A 456 -1.33 5.61 8.71
CA TRP A 456 -2.43 6.06 9.59
C TRP A 456 -2.14 5.87 11.07
N ASN A 457 -1.51 4.74 11.43
CA ASN A 457 -1.16 4.44 12.81
C ASN A 457 -0.02 5.32 13.36
N LYS A 458 0.64 6.11 12.50
CA LYS A 458 1.67 7.11 12.86
C LYS A 458 1.12 8.52 12.87
N ILE A 459 0.05 8.78 12.12
CA ILE A 459 -0.67 10.05 12.14
C ILE A 459 -1.26 10.33 13.53
N LYS A 460 -1.71 9.30 14.26
CA LYS A 460 -2.14 9.45 15.66
C LYS A 460 -1.07 10.11 16.54
N ASP A 461 0.19 9.68 16.37
CA ASP A 461 1.32 10.17 17.17
C ASP A 461 1.58 11.68 16.92
N MET A 462 0.87 12.29 15.97
CA MET A 462 1.02 13.67 15.53
C MET A 462 -0.19 14.57 15.85
N GLY A 463 -1.15 14.07 16.64
CA GLY A 463 -2.23 14.90 17.19
C GLY A 463 -3.39 15.17 16.23
N MET A 464 -3.59 14.34 15.19
CA MET A 464 -4.89 14.34 14.51
C MET A 464 -5.92 13.61 15.37
N ASP A 465 -7.02 14.28 15.70
CA ASP A 465 -8.10 13.69 16.49
C ASP A 465 -9.02 12.78 15.66
N GLU A 466 -9.06 13.00 14.35
CA GLU A 466 -9.92 12.27 13.42
C GLU A 466 -9.10 11.64 12.29
N TYR A 467 -8.98 10.32 12.32
CA TYR A 467 -8.29 9.56 11.30
C TYR A 467 -8.83 8.13 11.26
N PRO A 468 -8.70 7.43 10.12
CA PRO A 468 -9.03 6.01 10.04
C PRO A 468 -8.22 5.18 11.05
N ASP A 469 -8.89 4.28 11.77
CA ASP A 469 -8.21 3.34 12.67
C ASP A 469 -7.23 2.42 11.89
N LYS A 470 -6.43 1.63 12.61
CA LYS A 470 -5.48 0.69 12.01
C LYS A 470 -6.19 -0.48 11.31
N TYR A 471 -5.84 -0.70 10.03
CA TYR A 471 -6.30 -1.80 9.15
C TYR A 471 -7.83 -1.98 9.07
N ASP A 472 -8.35 -2.31 7.88
CA ASP A 472 -9.77 -2.65 7.69
C ASP A 472 -10.71 -1.59 8.28
N SER A 473 -10.30 -0.33 8.17
CA SER A 473 -10.97 0.86 8.67
C SER A 473 -11.54 1.70 7.54
N LEU A 474 -11.39 1.28 6.28
CA LEU A 474 -11.95 1.92 5.11
C LEU A 474 -12.89 0.95 4.41
N PHE A 475 -14.11 1.39 4.13
CA PHE A 475 -15.19 0.53 3.64
C PHE A 475 -16.04 1.24 2.60
N ILE A 476 -16.49 0.50 1.58
CA ILE A 476 -17.37 0.96 0.51
C ILE A 476 -18.46 -0.11 0.37
N ASP A 477 -19.72 0.28 0.45
CA ASP A 477 -20.83 -0.66 0.29
C ASP A 477 -21.49 -0.51 -1.09
N LEU A 478 -21.17 -1.42 -2.01
CA LEU A 478 -21.83 -1.51 -3.32
C LEU A 478 -22.88 -2.63 -3.34
N SER A 479 -23.37 -3.08 -2.19
CA SER A 479 -24.30 -4.22 -2.11
C SER A 479 -25.64 -3.98 -2.81
N SER A 480 -26.02 -2.72 -3.05
CA SER A 480 -27.21 -2.31 -3.79
C SER A 480 -27.02 -2.27 -5.32
N GLY A 481 -25.79 -2.40 -5.82
CA GLY A 481 -25.44 -2.25 -7.22
C GLY A 481 -24.23 -1.33 -7.41
N TRP A 482 -23.58 -1.44 -8.56
CA TRP A 482 -22.33 -0.73 -8.88
C TRP A 482 -22.33 -0.15 -10.30
N GLU A 483 -23.38 -0.40 -11.09
CA GLU A 483 -23.49 -0.07 -12.50
C GLU A 483 -23.42 1.44 -12.74
N PHE A 484 -23.86 2.25 -11.77
CA PHE A 484 -23.76 3.72 -11.81
C PHE A 484 -22.30 4.21 -11.92
N LEU A 485 -21.33 3.43 -11.45
CA LEU A 485 -19.90 3.76 -11.55
C LEU A 485 -19.42 3.77 -13.01
N LYS A 486 -20.11 3.08 -13.93
CA LYS A 486 -19.79 3.09 -15.37
C LYS A 486 -20.01 4.47 -15.98
N GLU A 487 -21.09 5.15 -15.60
CA GLU A 487 -21.34 6.53 -16.03
C GLU A 487 -20.39 7.49 -15.33
N LYS A 488 -20.15 7.32 -14.02
CA LYS A 488 -19.20 8.14 -13.28
C LYS A 488 -17.75 8.01 -13.76
N ALA A 489 -17.37 6.87 -14.33
CA ALA A 489 -16.05 6.71 -14.94
C ALA A 489 -15.86 7.63 -16.16
N LYS A 490 -16.92 8.02 -16.87
CA LYS A 490 -16.85 8.96 -18.00
C LYS A 490 -16.67 10.41 -17.53
N GLU A 491 -17.12 10.72 -16.31
CA GLU A 491 -16.95 12.02 -15.66
C GLU A 491 -15.56 12.20 -15.03
N TRP A 492 -14.77 11.13 -14.95
CA TRP A 492 -13.48 11.14 -14.26
C TRP A 492 -12.46 12.07 -14.93
N ARG A 493 -11.78 12.87 -14.10
CA ARG A 493 -10.61 13.66 -14.49
C ARG A 493 -9.48 13.36 -13.51
N ASP A 494 -8.25 13.25 -13.97
CA ASP A 494 -7.12 12.86 -13.12
C ASP A 494 -6.90 13.85 -11.96
N GLU A 495 -7.28 15.13 -12.11
CA GLU A 495 -7.25 16.15 -11.06
C GLU A 495 -8.16 15.82 -9.86
N MET A 496 -9.20 15.01 -10.06
CA MET A 496 -10.15 14.65 -9.01
C MET A 496 -9.52 13.85 -7.86
N VAL A 497 -8.31 13.28 -8.03
CA VAL A 497 -7.55 12.67 -6.92
C VAL A 497 -7.10 13.69 -5.88
N MET A 498 -6.90 14.94 -6.30
CA MET A 498 -6.45 16.04 -5.45
C MET A 498 -7.62 16.75 -4.76
N GLU A 499 -8.83 16.56 -5.27
CA GLU A 499 -10.03 17.16 -4.71
C GLU A 499 -10.40 16.46 -3.40
N THR A 500 -10.76 17.27 -2.40
CA THR A 500 -11.55 16.77 -1.27
C THR A 500 -12.92 16.40 -1.80
N ILE A 501 -13.48 15.27 -1.36
CA ILE A 501 -14.91 15.01 -1.54
C ILE A 501 -15.60 15.96 -0.57
N TYR A 502 -15.74 17.24 -0.91
CA TYR A 502 -16.53 18.15 -0.10
C TYR A 502 -17.92 18.14 -0.70
N VAL A 503 -18.81 17.36 -0.10
CA VAL A 503 -20.24 17.61 -0.29
C VAL A 503 -20.57 18.76 0.63
N LYS A 504 -20.73 19.95 0.06
CA LYS A 504 -21.16 21.11 0.84
C LYS A 504 -22.44 20.72 1.58
N PRO A 505 -22.50 20.81 2.93
CA PRO A 505 -23.72 20.50 3.66
C PRO A 505 -24.89 21.23 3.02
N VAL A 506 -26.05 20.57 2.90
CA VAL A 506 -27.23 21.17 2.24
C VAL A 506 -27.54 22.54 2.84
N LYS A 507 -27.39 22.71 4.16
CA LYS A 507 -27.53 24.01 4.83
C LYS A 507 -26.53 25.05 4.35
N ASP A 508 -25.24 24.74 4.27
CA ASP A 508 -24.23 25.67 3.78
C ASP A 508 -24.45 26.01 2.30
N ALA A 509 -25.00 25.08 1.52
CA ALA A 509 -25.38 25.29 0.12
C ALA A 509 -26.64 26.17 0.01
N GLU A 510 -27.64 25.96 0.88
CA GLU A 510 -28.84 26.80 1.01
C GLU A 510 -28.46 28.22 1.48
N GLU A 511 -27.58 28.36 2.46
CA GLU A 511 -27.08 29.65 2.95
C GLU A 511 -26.28 30.40 1.89
N GLU A 512 -25.42 29.70 1.11
CA GLU A 512 -24.72 30.33 -0.02
C GLU A 512 -25.68 30.70 -1.16
N ALA A 513 -26.67 29.86 -1.46
CA ALA A 513 -27.69 30.16 -2.46
C ALA A 513 -28.49 31.40 -2.05
N HIS A 514 -28.91 31.47 -0.78
CA HIS A 514 -29.61 32.62 -0.22
C HIS A 514 -28.73 33.88 -0.22
N PHE A 515 -27.44 33.76 0.12
CA PHE A 515 -26.50 34.88 0.06
C PHE A 515 -26.30 35.39 -1.37
N LYS A 516 -26.16 34.49 -2.36
CA LYS A 516 -26.06 34.86 -3.77
C LYS A 516 -27.34 35.49 -4.31
N GLU A 517 -28.50 35.01 -3.87
CA GLU A 517 -29.80 35.60 -4.20
C GLU A 517 -29.92 37.02 -3.63
N GLN A 518 -29.47 37.25 -2.39
CA GLN A 518 -29.41 38.59 -1.80
C GLN A 518 -28.47 39.52 -2.57
N GLN A 519 -27.27 39.06 -2.93
CA GLN A 519 -26.34 39.86 -3.74
C GLN A 519 -26.94 40.22 -5.10
N TYR A 520 -27.64 39.28 -5.75
CA TYR A 520 -28.30 39.54 -7.02
C TYR A 520 -29.41 40.60 -6.90
N GLN A 521 -30.20 40.55 -5.82
CA GLN A 521 -31.23 41.55 -5.55
C GLN A 521 -30.63 42.94 -5.25
N GLU A 522 -29.50 43.00 -4.55
CA GLU A 522 -28.77 44.26 -4.31
C GLU A 522 -28.19 44.84 -5.61
N GLU A 523 -27.55 44.02 -6.45
CA GLU A 523 -27.05 44.43 -7.76
C GLU A 523 -28.17 44.86 -8.72
N GLU A 524 -29.33 44.22 -8.67
CA GLU A 524 -30.49 44.62 -9.47
C GLU A 524 -31.08 45.95 -8.99
N ALA A 525 -31.14 46.17 -7.67
CA ALA A 525 -31.61 47.43 -7.09
C ALA A 525 -30.70 48.62 -7.42
N ASP A 526 -29.38 48.41 -7.49
CA ASP A 526 -28.42 49.47 -7.86
C ASP A 526 -28.46 49.85 -9.36
N ASN A 527 -29.10 49.02 -10.20
CA ASN A 527 -29.24 49.25 -11.64
C ASN A 527 -30.55 49.95 -12.05
N TYR A 528 -31.46 50.20 -11.11
CA TYR A 528 -32.71 50.96 -11.31
C TYR A 528 -32.69 52.30 -10.57
#